data_AF-A0A2H0VWM8-F1
#
_entry.id   AF-A0A2H0VWM8-F1
#
_cell.length_a   1.000
_cell.length_b   1.000
_cell.length_c   1.000
_cell.angle_alpha   90.00
_cell.angle_beta   90.00
_cell.angle_gamma   90.00
#
_symmetry.space_group_name_H-M   'P 1'
#
loop_
_entity.id
_entity.type
_entity.pdbx_description
1 polymer ?
#
loop_
_entity_poly.entity_id
_entity_poly.type
_entity_poly.pdbx_seq_one_letter_code
_entity_poly.pdbx_strand_id
1 'polypeptide(L)'
;MTLHKTQIIPFSHFFLIQPLNGYNNSFFLNLIQQIVDGIIPESLWNEMKLNSDPEMIYYRLVSMLPLFKCSHLDETSQFVTVTYLCPEEYTYHARRFVIDTLTKSLTPGKQLEIVGGINFQFQFAMSSSRRFYIAQEIVSIRNESENKIIRKNLPEVIQELKQKLPSQFVRGSNHILHPIFMPRNEEETIRNLIVLSKQIKYVKDLPQVSIHYEKQTHIDLTFTIIVARLLKGAMEPLRKILEKSRIKLDIEDVRFTGYVKQKYVKEGAIFRITIDKRPFFRPDHSVDLLKARQKIVGELSDCLGEFRDFNGGMILKQDEALNLLRQDLGKLSAESEFLLENYFYSLKPGIMQTVHDTATLNKHYELLRTVLKSDLKVQPYQVLGESIEKFFLCFITAQDSSFKESVLNAIAPLKISTHDLTTSFLEINDTSAMGFILRVECPEIVQKFRAAILSGFNEWCHKFYCPLE
;
A
#
# COMPACT_ATOMS: atom_id res chain seq x y z
N MET A 1 53.48 -5.58 19.32
CA MET A 1 52.02 -5.31 19.30
C MET A 1 51.57 -5.31 17.85
N THR A 2 51.11 -6.47 17.39
CA THR A 2 50.59 -6.69 16.05
C THR A 2 49.14 -6.20 16.03
N LEU A 3 48.88 -5.11 15.30
CA LEU A 3 47.52 -4.65 15.04
C LEU A 3 46.77 -5.75 14.29
N HIS A 4 45.81 -6.39 14.96
CA HIS A 4 44.85 -7.26 14.30
C HIS A 4 44.15 -6.44 13.21
N LYS A 5 44.38 -6.80 11.94
CA LYS A 5 43.52 -6.38 10.83
C LYS A 5 42.13 -6.97 11.12
N THR A 6 41.25 -6.17 11.67
CA THR A 6 39.82 -6.46 11.73
C THR A 6 39.37 -6.73 10.29
N GLN A 7 39.02 -7.98 9.99
CA GLN A 7 38.39 -8.35 8.72
C GLN A 7 37.13 -7.49 8.58
N ILE A 8 37.14 -6.61 7.58
CA ILE A 8 35.95 -5.83 7.22
C ILE A 8 34.94 -6.84 6.69
N ILE A 9 33.89 -7.10 7.45
CA ILE A 9 32.73 -7.88 6.99
C ILE A 9 32.01 -7.00 5.95
N PRO A 10 31.93 -7.41 4.67
CA PRO A 10 31.29 -6.62 3.63
C PRO A 10 29.77 -6.50 3.88
N PHE A 11 29.12 -5.46 3.34
CA PHE A 11 27.66 -5.24 3.44
C PHE A 11 26.91 -6.52 3.07
N SER A 12 27.42 -7.21 2.07
CA SER A 12 26.91 -8.47 1.51
C SER A 12 26.75 -9.59 2.52
N HIS A 13 27.44 -9.56 3.67
CA HIS A 13 27.25 -10.53 4.74
C HIS A 13 25.94 -10.31 5.51
N PHE A 14 25.52 -9.05 5.66
CA PHE A 14 24.27 -8.67 6.33
C PHE A 14 23.11 -8.57 5.33
N PHE A 15 23.42 -8.38 4.06
CA PHE A 15 22.46 -7.92 3.06
C PHE A 15 22.64 -8.69 1.75
N LEU A 16 22.43 -10.00 1.80
CA LEU A 16 22.41 -10.83 0.59
C LEU A 16 21.34 -10.28 -0.37
N ILE A 17 21.78 -9.93 -1.57
CA ILE A 17 20.94 -9.46 -2.67
C ILE A 17 20.24 -10.69 -3.24
N GLN A 18 18.93 -10.77 -3.04
CA GLN A 18 18.10 -11.80 -3.68
C GLN A 18 17.53 -11.26 -5.00
N PRO A 19 17.85 -11.89 -6.15
CA PRO A 19 17.22 -11.54 -7.42
C PRO A 19 15.73 -11.87 -7.37
N LEU A 20 14.86 -10.93 -7.77
CA LEU A 20 13.42 -11.19 -7.86
C LEU A 20 13.05 -12.13 -9.03
N ASN A 21 13.94 -12.29 -10.03
CA ASN A 21 13.66 -13.01 -11.27
C ASN A 21 14.35 -14.38 -11.39
N GLY A 22 14.82 -14.98 -10.29
CA GLY A 22 15.45 -16.31 -10.32
C GLY A 22 16.79 -16.42 -11.07
N TYR A 23 17.40 -15.30 -11.47
CA TYR A 23 18.70 -15.27 -12.15
C TYR A 23 19.85 -15.56 -11.18
N ASN A 24 20.40 -16.78 -11.23
CA ASN A 24 21.55 -17.23 -10.42
C ASN A 24 22.91 -17.09 -11.14
N ASN A 25 23.14 -16.01 -11.88
CA ASN A 25 24.49 -15.75 -12.42
C ASN A 25 25.36 -15.06 -11.35
N SER A 26 26.27 -15.82 -10.74
CA SER A 26 27.12 -15.35 -9.64
C SER A 26 27.98 -14.14 -10.02
N PHE A 27 28.44 -14.04 -11.27
CA PHE A 27 29.21 -12.88 -11.73
C PHE A 27 28.36 -11.61 -11.75
N PHE A 28 27.12 -11.71 -12.22
CA PHE A 28 26.22 -10.57 -12.27
C PHE A 28 25.82 -10.12 -10.86
N LEU A 29 25.50 -11.05 -9.97
CA LEU A 29 25.19 -10.73 -8.57
C LEU A 29 26.38 -10.06 -7.86
N ASN A 30 27.61 -10.54 -8.10
CA ASN A 30 28.82 -9.91 -7.57
C ASN A 30 29.00 -8.48 -8.10
N LEU A 31 28.69 -8.24 -9.38
CA LEU A 31 28.73 -6.90 -9.97
C LEU A 31 27.70 -5.97 -9.31
N ILE A 32 26.44 -6.41 -9.19
CA ILE A 32 25.40 -5.63 -8.50
C ILE A 32 25.81 -5.33 -7.06
N GLN A 33 26.36 -6.31 -6.36
CA GLN A 33 26.85 -6.12 -4.99
C GLN A 33 27.91 -5.02 -4.91
N GLN A 34 28.89 -5.02 -5.82
CA GLN A 34 29.92 -3.99 -5.88
C GLN A 34 29.33 -2.59 -6.13
N ILE A 35 28.29 -2.50 -6.96
CA ILE A 35 27.61 -1.23 -7.24
C ILE A 35 26.84 -0.76 -6.00
N VAL A 36 26.12 -1.65 -5.32
CA VAL A 36 25.41 -1.35 -4.06
C VAL A 36 26.40 -0.90 -3.00
N ASP A 37 27.45 -1.68 -2.72
CA ASP A 37 28.47 -1.35 -1.72
C ASP A 37 29.14 -0.01 -2.03
N GLY A 38 29.35 0.27 -3.32
CA GLY A 38 29.93 1.52 -3.79
C GLY A 38 29.06 2.75 -3.50
N ILE A 39 27.73 2.63 -3.55
CA ILE A 39 26.82 3.79 -3.36
C ILE A 39 26.49 4.07 -1.89
N ILE A 40 26.69 3.10 -0.98
CA ILE A 40 26.44 3.29 0.45
C ILE A 40 27.43 4.31 1.04
N PRO A 41 26.96 5.36 1.75
CA PRO A 41 27.81 6.34 2.43
C PRO A 41 28.78 5.73 3.45
N GLU A 42 30.01 6.22 3.49
CA GLU A 42 31.06 5.76 4.43
C GLU A 42 30.66 5.92 5.91
N SER A 43 29.81 6.91 6.22
CA SER A 43 29.25 7.08 7.57
C SER A 43 28.45 5.85 8.02
N LEU A 44 27.63 5.27 7.15
CA LEU A 44 26.86 4.06 7.46
C LEU A 44 27.79 2.86 7.64
N TRP A 45 28.82 2.76 6.80
CA TRP A 45 29.83 1.73 6.94
C TRP A 45 30.57 1.78 8.27
N ASN A 46 30.90 2.98 8.73
CA ASN A 46 31.58 3.16 10.02
C ASN A 46 30.66 2.82 11.18
N GLU A 47 29.37 3.17 11.11
CA GLU A 47 28.37 2.78 12.11
C GLU A 47 28.18 1.26 12.19
N MET A 48 28.18 0.56 11.06
CA MET A 48 28.15 -0.91 11.02
C MET A 48 29.35 -1.54 11.72
N LYS A 49 30.56 -1.02 11.44
CA LYS A 49 31.80 -1.52 12.07
C LYS A 49 31.81 -1.34 13.59
N LEU A 50 31.04 -0.37 14.11
CA LEU A 50 30.94 -0.08 15.54
C LEU A 50 29.90 -0.95 16.28
N ASN A 51 29.46 -2.07 15.69
CA ASN A 51 28.46 -3.01 16.24
C ASN A 51 27.07 -2.37 16.45
N SER A 52 26.60 -1.57 15.50
CA SER A 52 25.22 -1.07 15.51
C SER A 52 24.23 -2.17 15.11
N ASP A 53 23.01 -2.10 15.63
CA ASP A 53 21.89 -2.97 15.26
C ASP A 53 21.61 -2.91 13.74
N PRO A 54 21.68 -4.04 13.01
CA PRO A 54 21.41 -4.09 11.56
C PRO A 54 20.06 -3.50 11.15
N GLU A 55 19.02 -3.64 11.98
CA GLU A 55 17.72 -3.03 11.70
C GLU A 55 17.80 -1.51 11.74
N MET A 56 18.47 -0.94 12.75
CA MET A 56 18.69 0.50 12.85
C MET A 56 19.47 1.04 11.65
N ILE A 57 20.53 0.35 11.21
CA ILE A 57 21.30 0.70 10.01
C ILE A 57 20.41 0.65 8.76
N TYR A 58 19.57 -0.38 8.65
CA TYR A 58 18.61 -0.52 7.56
C TYR A 58 17.63 0.67 7.52
N TYR A 59 17.00 1.01 8.64
CA TYR A 59 16.09 2.17 8.73
C TYR A 59 16.81 3.47 8.37
N ARG A 60 18.07 3.61 8.78
CA ARG A 60 18.87 4.77 8.45
C ARG A 60 19.20 4.84 6.96
N LEU A 61 19.61 3.74 6.35
CA LEU A 61 19.80 3.65 4.90
C LEU A 61 18.53 4.07 4.16
N VAL A 62 17.38 3.48 4.52
CA VAL A 62 16.08 3.80 3.94
C VAL A 62 15.75 5.29 4.07
N SER A 63 16.04 5.90 5.22
CA SER A 63 15.82 7.34 5.45
C SER A 63 16.70 8.26 4.59
N MET A 64 17.80 7.75 4.06
CA MET A 64 18.74 8.49 3.21
C MET A 64 18.43 8.36 1.71
N LEU A 65 17.47 7.53 1.33
CA LEU A 65 17.08 7.36 -0.08
C LEU A 65 16.33 8.59 -0.61
N PRO A 66 16.49 8.92 -1.92
CA PRO A 66 17.35 8.26 -2.89
C PRO A 66 18.83 8.65 -2.73
N LEU A 67 19.71 7.66 -2.88
CA LEU A 67 21.16 7.87 -2.91
C LEU A 67 21.65 8.03 -4.35
N PHE A 68 22.67 8.87 -4.54
CA PHE A 68 23.32 9.10 -5.82
C PHE A 68 24.84 9.12 -5.64
N LYS A 69 25.55 8.50 -6.59
CA LYS A 69 27.01 8.52 -6.68
C LYS A 69 27.44 8.65 -8.15
N CYS A 70 28.47 9.45 -8.39
CA CYS A 70 29.11 9.54 -9.70
C CYS A 70 30.51 8.97 -9.68
N SER A 71 30.99 8.49 -10.84
CA SER A 71 32.40 8.22 -11.02
C SER A 71 33.23 9.51 -10.87
N HIS A 72 34.47 9.35 -10.42
CA HIS A 72 35.44 10.43 -10.47
C HIS A 72 35.68 10.84 -11.93
N LEU A 73 35.83 12.16 -12.18
CA LEU A 73 36.13 12.70 -13.50
C LEU A 73 37.41 13.52 -13.46
N ASP A 74 38.36 13.07 -14.26
CA ASP A 74 39.61 13.77 -14.60
C ASP A 74 39.60 14.24 -16.05
N GLU A 75 40.69 14.85 -16.51
CA GLU A 75 40.82 15.38 -17.88
C GLU A 75 40.83 14.29 -18.96
N THR A 76 41.19 13.07 -18.59
CA THR A 76 41.32 11.91 -19.50
C THR A 76 40.08 11.02 -19.53
N SER A 77 39.08 11.32 -18.73
CA SER A 77 37.88 10.51 -18.58
C SER A 77 37.08 10.45 -19.87
N GLN A 78 36.86 9.22 -20.36
CA GLN A 78 36.06 8.94 -21.57
C GLN A 78 34.60 8.63 -21.25
N PHE A 79 34.28 8.37 -19.98
CA PHE A 79 32.92 8.05 -19.53
C PHE A 79 32.67 8.68 -18.16
N VAL A 80 31.41 9.03 -17.89
CA VAL A 80 30.91 9.29 -16.55
C VAL A 80 29.82 8.28 -16.23
N THR A 81 29.88 7.70 -15.02
CA THR A 81 28.79 6.85 -14.51
C THR A 81 27.98 7.61 -13.49
N VAL A 82 26.65 7.48 -13.58
CA VAL A 82 25.70 8.02 -12.61
C VAL A 82 24.94 6.85 -12.01
N THR A 83 25.27 6.52 -10.77
CA THR A 83 24.66 5.44 -10.00
C THR A 83 23.64 6.02 -9.04
N TYR A 84 22.48 5.40 -8.94
CA TYR A 84 21.44 5.78 -7.99
C TYR A 84 20.75 4.56 -7.40
N LEU A 85 20.43 4.66 -6.12
CA LEU A 85 19.72 3.65 -5.34
C LEU A 85 18.46 4.29 -4.76
N CYS A 86 17.31 3.68 -4.99
CA CYS A 86 16.03 4.14 -4.53
C CYS A 86 15.08 2.98 -4.20
N PRO A 87 13.93 3.25 -3.56
CA PRO A 87 12.88 2.25 -3.39
C PRO A 87 12.35 1.73 -4.75
N GLU A 88 11.96 0.45 -4.84
CA GLU A 88 11.50 -0.18 -6.10
C GLU A 88 10.31 0.56 -6.71
N GLU A 89 9.46 1.16 -5.89
CA GLU A 89 8.29 1.90 -6.36
C GLU A 89 8.70 3.03 -7.32
N TYR A 90 9.96 3.49 -7.27
CA TYR A 90 10.47 4.56 -8.12
C TYR A 90 10.91 4.06 -9.51
N THR A 91 11.04 2.74 -9.73
CA THR A 91 11.69 2.12 -10.91
C THR A 91 11.18 2.69 -12.24
N TYR A 92 9.86 2.72 -12.45
CA TYR A 92 9.25 3.07 -13.75
C TYR A 92 9.52 4.52 -14.19
N HIS A 93 9.74 5.44 -13.24
CA HIS A 93 9.91 6.86 -13.52
C HIS A 93 11.31 7.38 -13.22
N ALA A 94 12.03 6.75 -12.29
CA ALA A 94 13.34 7.20 -11.86
C ALA A 94 14.33 7.21 -13.02
N ARG A 95 14.42 6.11 -13.78
CA ARG A 95 15.38 6.02 -14.88
C ARG A 95 15.13 7.07 -15.95
N ARG A 96 13.90 7.19 -16.43
CA ARG A 96 13.52 8.20 -17.42
C ARG A 96 13.81 9.61 -16.91
N PHE A 97 13.42 9.91 -15.68
CA PHE A 97 13.66 11.22 -15.08
C PHE A 97 15.17 11.54 -14.97
N VAL A 98 15.97 10.56 -14.54
CA VAL A 98 17.43 10.69 -14.46
C VAL A 98 18.01 10.95 -15.84
N ILE A 99 17.66 10.14 -16.84
CA ILE A 99 18.12 10.30 -18.22
C ILE A 99 17.73 11.66 -18.78
N ASP A 100 16.46 12.06 -18.67
CA ASP A 100 15.96 13.34 -19.18
C ASP A 100 16.69 14.53 -18.52
N THR A 101 16.96 14.44 -17.21
CA THR A 101 17.69 15.47 -16.47
C THR A 101 19.16 15.51 -16.88
N LEU A 102 19.82 14.36 -17.05
CA LEU A 102 21.20 14.28 -17.54
C LEU A 102 21.30 14.87 -18.95
N THR A 103 20.43 14.47 -19.88
CA THR A 103 20.44 14.98 -21.25
C THR A 103 20.17 16.48 -21.30
N LYS A 104 19.27 17.00 -20.45
CA LYS A 104 18.93 18.43 -20.43
C LYS A 104 20.02 19.29 -19.79
N SER A 105 20.56 18.84 -18.65
CA SER A 105 21.33 19.71 -17.76
C SER A 105 22.85 19.43 -17.81
N LEU A 106 23.28 18.23 -18.22
CA LEU A 106 24.71 17.88 -18.21
C LEU A 106 25.45 18.52 -19.39
N THR A 107 24.89 18.47 -20.59
CA THR A 107 25.42 19.13 -21.80
C THR A 107 24.31 19.88 -22.56
N PRO A 108 23.85 21.04 -22.04
CA PRO A 108 22.69 21.74 -22.60
C PRO A 108 22.83 22.03 -24.10
N GLY A 109 21.78 21.68 -24.86
CA GLY A 109 21.74 21.88 -26.32
C GLY A 109 22.45 20.81 -27.14
N LYS A 110 23.03 19.77 -26.51
CA LYS A 110 23.58 18.60 -27.19
C LYS A 110 22.84 17.33 -26.77
N GLN A 111 22.77 16.36 -27.67
CA GLN A 111 22.27 15.04 -27.34
C GLN A 111 23.35 14.26 -26.59
N LEU A 112 23.07 13.91 -25.34
CA LEU A 112 23.95 13.09 -24.52
C LEU A 112 23.94 11.64 -25.00
N GLU A 113 25.12 11.04 -25.14
CA GLU A 113 25.26 9.66 -25.59
C GLU A 113 25.36 8.70 -24.41
N ILE A 114 24.22 8.06 -24.07
CA ILE A 114 24.16 7.00 -23.06
C ILE A 114 24.52 5.69 -23.75
N VAL A 115 25.72 5.19 -23.48
CA VAL A 115 26.28 4.00 -24.16
C VAL A 115 25.86 2.69 -23.50
N GLY A 116 25.36 2.75 -22.27
CA GLY A 116 24.88 1.59 -21.56
C GLY A 116 24.32 1.93 -20.19
N GLY A 117 23.78 0.91 -19.54
CA GLY A 117 23.39 1.02 -18.15
C GLY A 117 23.12 -0.33 -17.53
N ILE A 118 23.27 -0.39 -16.22
CA ILE A 118 22.91 -1.53 -15.39
C ILE A 118 21.69 -1.11 -14.60
N ASN A 119 20.68 -1.98 -14.53
CA ASN A 119 19.50 -1.76 -13.70
C ASN A 119 19.12 -3.08 -13.06
N PHE A 120 18.73 -3.03 -11.79
CA PHE A 120 18.42 -4.23 -11.05
C PHE A 120 17.48 -3.94 -9.89
N GLN A 121 16.47 -4.79 -9.75
CA GLN A 121 15.57 -4.81 -8.62
C GLN A 121 16.01 -5.92 -7.67
N PHE A 122 16.07 -5.60 -6.38
CA PHE A 122 16.51 -6.54 -5.37
C PHE A 122 15.83 -6.29 -4.04
N GLN A 123 15.93 -7.28 -3.16
CA GLN A 123 15.59 -7.13 -1.76
C GLN A 123 16.79 -7.50 -0.89
N PHE A 124 16.83 -6.92 0.29
CA PHE A 124 17.82 -7.26 1.30
C PHE A 124 17.35 -8.49 2.07
N ALA A 125 18.20 -9.51 2.23
CA ALA A 125 17.81 -10.75 2.90
C ALA A 125 17.29 -10.59 4.35
N MET A 126 17.73 -9.56 5.09
CA MET A 126 17.22 -9.27 6.44
C MET A 126 15.82 -8.65 6.46
N SER A 127 15.29 -8.19 5.32
CA SER A 127 13.96 -7.60 5.21
C SER A 127 13.35 -7.91 3.84
N SER A 128 12.55 -8.97 3.77
CA SER A 128 11.73 -9.32 2.59
C SER A 128 10.66 -8.26 2.27
N SER A 129 10.28 -7.43 3.24
CA SER A 129 9.12 -6.53 3.12
C SER A 129 9.32 -5.35 2.16
N ARG A 130 10.55 -4.98 1.79
CA ARG A 130 10.81 -3.85 0.89
C ARG A 130 11.80 -4.20 -0.19
N ARG A 131 11.48 -3.72 -1.39
CA ARG A 131 12.28 -3.89 -2.59
C ARG A 131 12.96 -2.58 -2.94
N PHE A 132 14.13 -2.71 -3.55
CA PHE A 132 15.01 -1.63 -3.93
C PHE A 132 15.31 -1.71 -5.42
N TYR A 133 15.54 -0.55 -6.01
CA TYR A 133 16.00 -0.42 -7.37
C TYR A 133 17.35 0.27 -7.38
N ILE A 134 18.34 -0.37 -7.99
CA ILE A 134 19.63 0.24 -8.28
C ILE A 134 19.82 0.34 -9.78
N ALA A 135 20.34 1.48 -10.21
CA ALA A 135 20.75 1.65 -11.58
C ALA A 135 22.02 2.48 -11.71
N GLN A 136 22.77 2.20 -12.75
CA GLN A 136 23.98 2.90 -13.14
C GLN A 136 23.89 3.20 -14.63
N GLU A 137 23.79 4.47 -14.99
CA GLU A 137 23.84 4.90 -16.39
C GLU A 137 25.28 5.29 -16.76
N ILE A 138 25.72 4.87 -17.95
CA ILE A 138 27.07 5.13 -18.48
C ILE A 138 26.95 6.11 -19.63
N VAL A 139 27.54 7.28 -19.46
CA VAL A 139 27.51 8.38 -20.42
C VAL A 139 28.88 8.51 -21.05
N SER A 140 28.93 8.50 -22.38
CA SER A 140 30.18 8.70 -23.15
C SER A 140 30.56 10.17 -23.22
N ILE A 141 31.86 10.43 -23.18
CA ILE A 141 32.48 11.75 -23.29
C ILE A 141 33.32 11.75 -24.58
N ARG A 142 32.91 12.53 -25.58
CA ARG A 142 33.48 12.45 -26.93
C ARG A 142 34.81 13.19 -27.06
N ASN A 143 35.02 14.24 -26.28
CA ASN A 143 36.21 15.07 -26.34
C ASN A 143 36.44 15.86 -25.04
N GLU A 144 37.62 16.45 -24.92
CA GLU A 144 38.04 17.23 -23.75
C GLU A 144 37.13 18.44 -23.47
N SER A 145 36.58 19.08 -24.51
CA SER A 145 35.66 20.21 -24.35
C SER A 145 34.34 19.77 -23.68
N GLU A 146 33.79 18.64 -24.09
CA GLU A 146 32.62 18.03 -23.46
C GLU A 146 32.92 17.61 -22.02
N ASN A 147 34.09 17.01 -21.77
CA ASN A 147 34.53 16.64 -20.43
C ASN A 147 34.52 17.85 -19.48
N LYS A 148 35.08 18.99 -19.91
CA LYS A 148 35.10 20.24 -19.12
C LYS A 148 33.69 20.73 -18.77
N ILE A 149 32.74 20.63 -19.70
CA ILE A 149 31.33 21.02 -19.47
C ILE A 149 30.67 20.07 -18.47
N ILE A 150 30.81 18.76 -18.68
CA ILE A 150 30.26 17.72 -17.81
C ILE A 150 30.79 17.90 -16.38
N ARG A 151 32.11 18.03 -16.20
CA ARG A 151 32.74 18.24 -14.88
C ARG A 151 32.19 19.47 -14.16
N LYS A 152 31.94 20.55 -14.90
CA LYS A 152 31.37 21.79 -14.35
C LYS A 152 29.92 21.60 -13.91
N ASN A 153 29.09 20.96 -14.72
CA ASN A 153 27.65 20.89 -14.49
C ASN A 153 27.23 19.74 -13.56
N LEU A 154 27.99 18.64 -13.53
CA LEU A 154 27.62 17.42 -12.83
C LEU A 154 27.22 17.63 -11.36
N PRO A 155 27.93 18.42 -10.53
CA PRO A 155 27.53 18.62 -9.13
C PRO A 155 26.12 19.21 -8.98
N GLU A 156 25.78 20.22 -9.78
CA GLU A 156 24.47 20.87 -9.76
C GLU A 156 23.38 19.92 -10.26
N VAL A 157 23.66 19.14 -11.31
CA VAL A 157 22.73 18.14 -11.85
C VAL A 157 22.43 17.06 -10.82
N ILE A 158 23.44 16.60 -10.07
CA ILE A 158 23.23 15.61 -9.01
C ILE A 158 22.44 16.19 -7.84
N GLN A 159 22.67 17.45 -7.50
CA GLN A 159 21.85 18.14 -6.50
C GLN A 159 20.39 18.29 -6.97
N GLU A 160 20.17 18.63 -8.23
CA GLU A 160 18.85 18.68 -8.86
C GLU A 160 18.14 17.32 -8.79
N LEU A 161 18.84 16.24 -9.15
CA LEU A 161 18.32 14.87 -9.09
C LEU A 161 17.92 14.47 -7.67
N LYS A 162 18.78 14.73 -6.68
CA LYS A 162 18.50 14.45 -5.26
C LYS A 162 17.25 15.18 -4.76
N GLN A 163 17.06 16.43 -5.16
CA GLN A 163 15.93 17.25 -4.71
C GLN A 163 14.62 16.91 -5.43
N LYS A 164 14.68 16.69 -6.74
CA LYS A 164 13.48 16.56 -7.58
C LYS A 164 12.98 15.13 -7.68
N LEU A 165 13.84 14.12 -7.65
CA LEU A 165 13.41 12.72 -7.82
C LEU A 165 12.33 12.30 -6.80
N PRO A 166 12.45 12.59 -5.48
CA PRO A 166 11.38 12.27 -4.52
C PRO A 166 10.05 12.97 -4.86
N SER A 167 10.10 14.25 -5.25
CA SER A 167 8.92 15.05 -5.58
C SER A 167 8.22 14.59 -6.87
N GLN A 168 8.99 14.13 -7.85
CA GLN A 168 8.47 13.58 -9.10
C GLN A 168 7.76 12.26 -8.85
N PHE A 169 8.21 11.47 -7.87
CA PHE A 169 7.51 10.26 -7.47
C PHE A 169 6.21 10.55 -6.70
N VAL A 170 6.18 11.51 -5.76
CA VAL A 170 4.92 11.93 -5.11
C VAL A 170 3.87 12.41 -6.14
N ARG A 171 4.34 12.96 -7.27
CA ARG A 171 3.47 13.33 -8.41
C ARG A 171 3.15 12.13 -9.31
N GLY A 172 4.12 11.25 -9.58
CA GLY A 172 4.02 10.09 -10.47
C GLY A 172 3.30 8.88 -9.89
N SER A 173 3.26 8.72 -8.56
CA SER A 173 2.41 7.75 -7.87
C SER A 173 0.91 8.08 -7.98
N ASN A 174 0.55 9.28 -8.46
CA ASN A 174 -0.81 9.59 -8.92
C ASN A 174 -1.03 9.33 -10.42
N HIS A 175 -0.02 8.85 -11.16
CA HIS A 175 -0.01 8.72 -12.63
C HIS A 175 0.54 7.37 -13.14
N ILE A 176 0.42 6.30 -12.35
CA ILE A 176 0.43 4.94 -12.91
C ILE A 176 -0.98 4.68 -13.45
N LEU A 177 -1.21 5.17 -14.67
CA LEU A 177 -1.95 4.56 -15.79
C LEU A 177 -2.33 5.66 -16.80
N HIS A 178 -2.17 5.35 -18.08
CA HIS A 178 -2.62 6.19 -19.20
C HIS A 178 -4.12 6.52 -18.97
N PRO A 179 -4.57 7.79 -19.05
CA PRO A 179 -5.94 8.22 -18.71
C PRO A 179 -7.08 7.61 -19.55
N ILE A 180 -6.77 6.67 -20.42
CA ILE A 180 -7.72 5.98 -21.30
C ILE A 180 -7.99 4.55 -20.80
N PHE A 181 -7.12 3.96 -19.96
CA PHE A 181 -7.28 2.59 -19.47
C PHE A 181 -6.86 2.44 -18.00
N MET A 182 -7.56 3.16 -17.14
CA MET A 182 -8.07 2.74 -15.83
C MET A 182 -8.55 4.02 -15.15
N PRO A 183 -9.85 4.33 -15.24
CA PRO A 183 -10.37 5.35 -14.36
C PRO A 183 -10.24 4.80 -12.94
N ARG A 184 -10.10 5.72 -11.98
CA ARG A 184 -10.61 5.51 -10.62
C ARG A 184 -12.00 4.83 -10.73
N ASN A 185 -12.53 4.26 -9.67
CA ASN A 185 -13.95 3.85 -9.71
C ASN A 185 -14.87 5.09 -9.70
N GLU A 186 -14.69 6.02 -10.64
CA GLU A 186 -15.56 7.15 -10.94
C GLU A 186 -16.99 6.64 -11.12
N GLU A 187 -17.14 5.44 -11.66
CA GLU A 187 -18.43 4.76 -11.72
C GLU A 187 -19.01 4.53 -10.32
N GLU A 188 -18.24 4.02 -9.36
CA GLU A 188 -18.67 3.88 -7.95
C GLU A 188 -18.89 5.22 -7.26
N THR A 189 -18.02 6.21 -7.46
CA THR A 189 -18.22 7.57 -6.89
C THR A 189 -19.50 8.20 -7.42
N ILE A 190 -19.76 8.10 -8.74
CA ILE A 190 -20.99 8.57 -9.37
C ILE A 190 -22.19 7.73 -8.91
N ARG A 191 -22.04 6.41 -8.81
CA ARG A 191 -23.08 5.50 -8.29
C ARG A 191 -23.46 5.87 -6.86
N ASN A 192 -22.48 6.13 -6.00
CA ASN A 192 -22.69 6.59 -4.63
C ASN A 192 -23.40 7.94 -4.60
N LEU A 193 -23.01 8.90 -5.45
CA LEU A 193 -23.71 10.18 -5.58
C LEU A 193 -25.19 9.98 -6.00
N ILE A 194 -25.46 9.08 -6.96
CA ILE A 194 -26.82 8.75 -7.38
C ILE A 194 -27.61 8.12 -6.23
N VAL A 195 -27.00 7.17 -5.50
CA VAL A 195 -27.62 6.52 -4.33
C VAL A 195 -27.98 7.56 -3.27
N LEU A 196 -27.06 8.45 -2.91
CA LEU A 196 -27.29 9.53 -1.94
C LEU A 196 -28.39 10.48 -2.43
N SER A 197 -28.37 10.88 -3.70
CA SER A 197 -29.40 11.73 -4.28
C SER A 197 -30.79 11.09 -4.25
N LYS A 198 -30.89 9.76 -4.44
CA LYS A 198 -32.15 9.00 -4.31
C LYS A 198 -32.69 8.96 -2.88
N GLN A 199 -31.84 9.14 -1.86
CA GLN A 199 -32.29 9.21 -0.46
C GLN A 199 -33.03 10.52 -0.13
N ILE A 200 -32.85 11.58 -0.93
CA ILE A 200 -33.55 12.86 -0.76
C ILE A 200 -34.89 12.79 -1.52
N LYS A 201 -35.97 12.49 -0.82
CA LYS A 201 -37.33 12.36 -1.37
C LYS A 201 -38.22 13.55 -1.05
N TYR A 202 -37.98 14.22 0.07
CA TYR A 202 -38.80 15.31 0.58
C TYR A 202 -38.02 16.62 0.76
N VAL A 203 -38.73 17.74 0.78
CA VAL A 203 -38.15 19.10 0.92
C VAL A 203 -37.47 19.31 2.29
N LYS A 204 -37.89 18.52 3.29
CA LYS A 204 -37.36 18.55 4.66
C LYS A 204 -36.20 17.58 4.88
N ASP A 205 -35.84 16.76 3.89
CA ASP A 205 -34.76 15.80 4.07
C ASP A 205 -33.43 16.52 4.27
N LEU A 206 -32.62 15.97 5.18
CA LEU A 206 -31.27 16.44 5.45
C LEU A 206 -30.34 16.11 4.26
N PRO A 207 -29.27 16.92 4.05
CA PRO A 207 -28.16 16.53 3.19
C PRO A 207 -27.68 15.12 3.50
N GLN A 208 -27.29 14.39 2.47
CA GLN A 208 -26.77 13.02 2.57
C GLN A 208 -25.29 13.06 2.25
N VAL A 209 -24.46 12.57 3.15
CA VAL A 209 -23.00 12.62 3.04
C VAL A 209 -22.43 11.22 3.19
N SER A 210 -21.49 10.86 2.33
CA SER A 210 -20.68 9.66 2.47
C SER A 210 -19.20 10.04 2.53
N ILE A 211 -18.48 9.47 3.50
CA ILE A 211 -17.08 9.77 3.77
C ILE A 211 -16.25 8.50 3.56
N HIS A 212 -15.32 8.54 2.62
CA HIS A 212 -14.48 7.40 2.26
C HIS A 212 -13.01 7.75 2.49
N TYR A 213 -12.28 6.89 3.20
CA TYR A 213 -10.84 6.99 3.26
C TYR A 213 -10.26 6.66 1.89
N GLU A 214 -9.39 7.53 1.35
CA GLU A 214 -8.77 7.35 0.04
C GLU A 214 -7.33 6.86 0.19
N LYS A 215 -6.49 7.63 0.89
CA LYS A 215 -5.06 7.34 1.03
C LYS A 215 -4.42 8.07 2.20
N GLN A 216 -3.21 7.64 2.54
CA GLN A 216 -2.33 8.31 3.48
C GLN A 216 -0.98 8.63 2.83
N THR A 217 -0.36 9.71 3.29
CA THR A 217 1.03 10.06 2.99
C THR A 217 1.85 10.05 4.29
N HIS A 218 3.10 10.52 4.24
CA HIS A 218 3.94 10.68 5.42
C HIS A 218 3.35 11.70 6.43
N ILE A 219 2.67 12.75 5.95
CA ILE A 219 2.13 13.84 6.77
C ILE A 219 0.60 13.93 6.79
N ASP A 220 -0.06 13.53 5.71
CA ASP A 220 -1.47 13.83 5.49
C ASP A 220 -2.32 12.57 5.31
N LEU A 221 -3.58 12.64 5.74
CA LEU A 221 -4.66 11.70 5.40
C LEU A 221 -5.62 12.37 4.41
N THR A 222 -6.04 11.63 3.39
CA THR A 222 -6.97 12.10 2.38
C THR A 222 -8.25 11.28 2.39
N PHE A 223 -9.39 11.97 2.39
CA PHE A 223 -10.71 11.38 2.35
C PHE A 223 -11.51 11.94 1.18
N THR A 224 -12.24 11.08 0.48
CA THR A 224 -13.22 11.46 -0.54
C THR A 224 -14.57 11.65 0.12
N ILE A 225 -15.16 12.82 -0.10
CA ILE A 225 -16.47 13.20 0.42
C ILE A 225 -17.44 13.30 -0.76
N ILE A 226 -18.58 12.63 -0.62
CA ILE A 226 -19.67 12.72 -1.59
C ILE A 226 -20.88 13.28 -0.85
N VAL A 227 -21.38 14.42 -1.32
CA VAL A 227 -22.51 15.13 -0.72
C VAL A 227 -23.63 15.22 -1.74
N ALA A 228 -24.86 14.94 -1.31
CA ALA A 228 -26.07 15.29 -2.02
C ALA A 228 -26.97 16.12 -1.10
N ARG A 229 -27.55 17.21 -1.59
CA ARG A 229 -28.50 18.03 -0.83
C ARG A 229 -29.54 18.68 -1.72
N LEU A 230 -30.52 19.33 -1.10
CA LEU A 230 -31.52 20.13 -1.79
C LEU A 230 -31.14 21.62 -1.76
N LEU A 231 -31.03 22.26 -2.92
CA LEU A 231 -30.82 23.70 -3.03
C LEU A 231 -32.16 24.42 -2.88
N LYS A 232 -32.32 25.19 -1.80
CA LYS A 232 -33.51 26.02 -1.53
C LYS A 232 -33.21 27.47 -1.94
N GLY A 233 -34.25 28.26 -2.25
CA GLY A 233 -34.10 29.57 -2.91
C GLY A 233 -33.17 30.58 -2.23
N ALA A 234 -33.06 30.56 -0.89
CA ALA A 234 -32.15 31.45 -0.15
C ALA A 234 -30.80 30.79 0.23
N MET A 235 -30.56 29.54 -0.16
CA MET A 235 -29.33 28.82 0.17
C MET A 235 -28.23 29.13 -0.86
N GLU A 236 -27.01 29.32 -0.38
CA GLU A 236 -25.83 29.40 -1.25
C GLU A 236 -25.53 28.04 -1.89
N PRO A 237 -25.07 27.97 -3.16
CA PRO A 237 -24.61 26.73 -3.81
C PRO A 237 -23.43 26.05 -3.10
N LEU A 238 -23.28 24.72 -3.25
CA LEU A 238 -22.26 23.91 -2.56
C LEU A 238 -20.87 24.42 -2.86
N ARG A 239 -20.59 24.73 -4.13
CA ARG A 239 -19.29 25.26 -4.56
C ARG A 239 -18.86 26.47 -3.72
N LYS A 240 -19.77 27.44 -3.50
CA LYS A 240 -19.47 28.65 -2.71
C LYS A 240 -19.28 28.36 -1.22
N ILE A 241 -20.03 27.42 -0.66
CA ILE A 241 -19.89 27.02 0.75
C ILE A 241 -18.56 26.32 0.96
N LEU A 242 -18.20 25.41 0.06
CA LEU A 242 -16.95 24.66 0.12
C LEU A 242 -15.74 25.59 -0.08
N GLU A 243 -15.81 26.55 -1.01
CA GLU A 243 -14.75 27.55 -1.22
C GLU A 243 -14.49 28.44 0.02
N LYS A 244 -15.47 28.60 0.92
CA LYS A 244 -15.34 29.37 2.18
C LYS A 244 -14.82 28.54 3.36
N SER A 245 -14.67 27.23 3.21
CA SER A 245 -14.25 26.37 4.30
C SER A 245 -12.80 26.62 4.69
N ARG A 246 -12.49 26.43 5.97
CA ARG A 246 -11.15 26.64 6.55
C ARG A 246 -10.21 25.44 6.34
N ILE A 247 -10.72 24.37 5.77
CA ILE A 247 -10.00 23.10 5.63
C ILE A 247 -9.38 23.04 4.24
N LYS A 248 -8.26 22.33 4.11
CA LYS A 248 -7.66 22.03 2.82
C LYS A 248 -8.55 21.06 2.04
N LEU A 249 -9.33 21.63 1.13
CA LEU A 249 -10.25 20.91 0.26
C LEU A 249 -9.87 21.04 -1.21
N ASP A 250 -10.15 19.99 -1.96
CA ASP A 250 -9.99 19.94 -3.41
C ASP A 250 -11.32 19.52 -4.04
N ILE A 251 -12.01 20.46 -4.69
CA ILE A 251 -13.32 20.23 -5.29
C ILE A 251 -13.13 19.57 -6.64
N GLU A 252 -13.46 18.29 -6.74
CA GLU A 252 -13.37 17.57 -8.00
C GLU A 252 -14.56 17.90 -8.90
N ASP A 253 -15.78 17.89 -8.34
CA ASP A 253 -16.99 18.08 -9.13
C ASP A 253 -18.17 18.60 -8.31
N VAL A 254 -19.00 19.43 -8.94
CA VAL A 254 -20.28 19.91 -8.41
C VAL A 254 -21.30 19.91 -9.54
N ARG A 255 -22.39 19.16 -9.38
CA ARG A 255 -23.40 18.98 -10.42
C ARG A 255 -24.82 18.94 -9.88
N PHE A 256 -25.78 19.18 -10.76
CA PHE A 256 -27.19 18.94 -10.45
C PHE A 256 -27.53 17.47 -10.68
N THR A 257 -28.21 16.85 -9.70
CA THR A 257 -28.52 15.40 -9.70
C THR A 257 -30.01 15.10 -9.86
N GLY A 258 -30.85 16.13 -10.03
CA GLY A 258 -32.29 15.99 -10.29
C GLY A 258 -33.14 17.03 -9.56
N TYR A 259 -34.43 16.72 -9.39
CA TYR A 259 -35.40 17.60 -8.78
C TYR A 259 -36.27 16.88 -7.75
N VAL A 260 -36.77 17.62 -6.75
CA VAL A 260 -37.85 17.21 -5.85
C VAL A 260 -39.08 18.06 -6.14
N LYS A 261 -40.23 17.40 -6.35
CA LYS A 261 -41.52 18.04 -6.69
C LYS A 261 -41.41 19.01 -7.88
N GLN A 262 -40.51 18.74 -8.83
CA GLN A 262 -40.22 19.58 -10.02
C GLN A 262 -39.85 21.05 -9.71
N LYS A 263 -39.62 21.41 -8.44
CA LYS A 263 -39.36 22.79 -8.01
C LYS A 263 -38.00 22.97 -7.35
N TYR A 264 -37.57 21.98 -6.58
CA TYR A 264 -36.36 22.09 -5.77
C TYR A 264 -35.23 21.27 -6.40
N VAL A 265 -34.11 21.93 -6.72
CA VAL A 265 -32.97 21.30 -7.38
C VAL A 265 -32.17 20.47 -6.37
N LYS A 266 -31.80 19.24 -6.74
CA LYS A 266 -30.81 18.45 -6.01
C LYS A 266 -29.42 18.80 -6.50
N GLU A 267 -28.57 19.19 -5.58
CA GLU A 267 -27.17 19.53 -5.81
C GLU A 267 -26.29 18.41 -5.24
N GLY A 268 -25.29 18.01 -6.00
CA GLY A 268 -24.30 17.02 -5.61
C GLY A 268 -22.89 17.58 -5.71
N ALA A 269 -22.00 17.20 -4.78
CA ALA A 269 -20.59 17.54 -4.85
C ALA A 269 -19.72 16.33 -4.49
N ILE A 270 -18.59 16.22 -5.18
CA ILE A 270 -17.51 15.28 -4.91
C ILE A 270 -16.26 16.12 -4.66
N PHE A 271 -15.64 15.95 -3.50
CA PHE A 271 -14.45 16.70 -3.14
C PHE A 271 -13.61 15.91 -2.16
N ARG A 272 -12.34 16.29 -2.05
CA ARG A 272 -11.39 15.67 -1.15
C ARG A 272 -11.09 16.59 0.02
N ILE A 273 -11.00 16.00 1.21
CA ILE A 273 -10.51 16.68 2.40
C ILE A 273 -9.16 16.08 2.76
N THR A 274 -8.16 16.95 2.96
CA THR A 274 -6.83 16.57 3.43
C THR A 274 -6.62 17.10 4.86
N ILE A 275 -6.26 16.23 5.79
CA ILE A 275 -5.97 16.57 7.19
C ILE A 275 -4.60 16.05 7.64
N ASP A 276 -3.97 16.77 8.56
CA ASP A 276 -2.72 16.35 9.21
C ASP A 276 -2.92 15.05 9.97
N LYS A 277 -2.04 14.06 9.72
CA LYS A 277 -2.07 12.73 10.32
C LYS A 277 -1.63 12.70 11.77
N ARG A 278 -0.79 13.65 12.20
CA ARG A 278 -0.11 13.63 13.52
C ARG A 278 -1.05 13.53 14.73
N PRO A 279 -2.20 14.24 14.80
CA PRO A 279 -3.12 14.19 15.95
C PRO A 279 -3.86 12.86 16.11
N PHE A 280 -3.75 11.98 15.12
CA PHE A 280 -4.43 10.69 15.04
C PHE A 280 -3.47 9.52 15.26
N PHE A 281 -2.21 9.76 15.60
CA PHE A 281 -1.31 8.68 15.97
C PHE A 281 -1.74 8.05 17.29
N ARG A 282 -1.75 6.72 17.29
CA ARG A 282 -1.82 5.88 18.48
C ARG A 282 -0.41 5.70 19.06
N PRO A 283 -0.28 5.21 20.32
CA PRO A 283 1.03 4.99 20.95
C PRO A 283 1.94 4.01 20.19
N ASP A 284 1.38 3.12 19.39
CA ASP A 284 2.07 2.16 18.53
C ASP A 284 2.46 2.74 17.14
N HIS A 285 2.32 4.05 16.95
CA HIS A 285 2.53 4.76 15.69
C HIS A 285 1.56 4.41 14.54
N SER A 286 0.49 3.65 14.81
CA SER A 286 -0.62 3.47 13.87
C SER A 286 -1.53 4.70 13.85
N VAL A 287 -2.42 4.80 12.86
CA VAL A 287 -3.30 5.96 12.65
C VAL A 287 -4.75 5.59 12.97
N ASP A 288 -5.37 6.36 13.85
CA ASP A 288 -6.79 6.25 14.18
C ASP A 288 -7.65 6.95 13.09
N LEU A 289 -8.04 6.17 12.08
CA LEU A 289 -8.89 6.63 10.99
C LEU A 289 -10.30 7.00 11.46
N LEU A 290 -10.79 6.43 12.56
CA LEU A 290 -12.11 6.75 13.09
C LEU A 290 -12.12 8.15 13.72
N LYS A 291 -11.12 8.45 14.55
CA LYS A 291 -10.92 9.78 15.12
C LYS A 291 -10.68 10.83 14.02
N ALA A 292 -9.91 10.47 12.99
CA ALA A 292 -9.73 11.30 11.80
C ALA A 292 -11.04 11.60 11.08
N ARG A 293 -11.89 10.57 10.89
CA ARG A 293 -13.22 10.71 10.30
C ARG A 293 -14.15 11.55 11.16
N GLN A 294 -14.15 11.39 12.48
CA GLN A 294 -14.96 12.19 13.40
C GLN A 294 -14.60 13.69 13.30
N LYS A 295 -13.31 14.01 13.17
CA LYS A 295 -12.89 15.39 12.89
C LYS A 295 -13.51 15.90 11.59
N ILE A 296 -13.45 15.11 10.52
CA ILE A 296 -14.05 15.47 9.22
C ILE A 296 -15.56 15.68 9.35
N VAL A 297 -16.27 14.84 10.11
CA VAL A 297 -17.70 15.01 10.36
C VAL A 297 -17.99 16.34 11.05
N GLY A 298 -17.22 16.71 12.08
CA GLY A 298 -17.37 18.00 12.76
C GLY A 298 -17.15 19.19 11.83
N GLU A 299 -16.04 19.15 11.10
CA GLU A 299 -15.66 20.14 10.10
C GLU A 299 -16.69 20.30 8.96
N LEU A 300 -17.28 19.19 8.49
CA LEU A 300 -18.37 19.20 7.53
C LEU A 300 -19.67 19.74 8.13
N SER A 301 -19.93 19.48 9.41
CA SER A 301 -21.12 19.98 10.11
C SER A 301 -21.07 21.50 10.24
N ASP A 302 -19.88 22.06 10.48
CA ASP A 302 -19.66 23.52 10.52
C ASP A 302 -19.93 24.18 9.15
N CYS A 303 -19.63 23.48 8.06
CA CYS A 303 -19.80 23.99 6.70
C CYS A 303 -21.21 23.78 6.14
N LEU A 304 -21.78 22.59 6.32
CA LEU A 304 -23.03 22.15 5.70
C LEU A 304 -24.25 22.25 6.62
N GLY A 305 -24.03 22.44 7.93
CA GLY A 305 -25.05 22.27 8.96
C GLY A 305 -25.33 20.79 9.24
N GLU A 306 -26.50 20.50 9.81
CA GLU A 306 -26.93 19.14 10.09
C GLU A 306 -27.08 18.32 8.80
N PHE A 307 -26.46 17.13 8.78
CA PHE A 307 -26.54 16.19 7.66
C PHE A 307 -26.65 14.74 8.15
N ARG A 308 -27.15 13.86 7.27
CA ARG A 308 -27.15 12.43 7.50
C ARG A 308 -25.88 11.80 6.96
N ASP A 309 -25.12 11.21 7.87
CA ASP A 309 -23.96 10.40 7.55
C ASP A 309 -24.39 9.01 7.06
N PHE A 310 -24.34 8.80 5.74
CA PHE A 310 -24.88 7.61 5.08
C PHE A 310 -24.14 6.34 5.48
N ASN A 311 -22.81 6.39 5.63
CA ASN A 311 -21.99 5.25 6.02
C ASN A 311 -21.54 5.28 7.49
N GLY A 312 -21.74 6.39 8.21
CA GLY A 312 -21.35 6.54 9.61
C GLY A 312 -22.01 5.55 10.55
N GLY A 313 -23.31 5.29 10.39
CA GLY A 313 -24.02 4.33 11.24
C GLY A 313 -23.47 2.91 11.15
N MET A 314 -23.04 2.49 9.96
CA MET A 314 -22.40 1.17 9.77
C MET A 314 -21.01 1.14 10.40
N ILE A 315 -20.22 2.20 10.23
CA ILE A 315 -18.86 2.31 10.81
C ILE A 315 -18.91 2.33 12.34
N LEU A 316 -19.87 3.05 12.94
CA LEU A 316 -20.05 3.05 14.39
C LEU A 316 -20.40 1.65 14.92
N LYS A 317 -21.30 0.94 14.24
CA LYS A 317 -21.62 -0.45 14.61
C LYS A 317 -20.43 -1.40 14.45
N GLN A 318 -19.59 -1.19 13.44
CA GLN A 318 -18.34 -1.95 13.27
C GLN A 318 -17.38 -1.69 14.41
N ASP A 319 -17.22 -0.43 14.85
CA ASP A 319 -16.38 -0.08 16.00
C ASP A 319 -16.95 -0.65 17.31
N GLU A 320 -18.27 -0.57 17.53
CA GLU A 320 -18.94 -1.22 18.66
C GLU A 320 -18.69 -2.73 18.68
N ALA A 321 -18.84 -3.41 17.54
CA ALA A 321 -18.60 -4.85 17.43
C ALA A 321 -17.13 -5.21 17.68
N LEU A 322 -16.18 -4.42 17.17
CA LEU A 322 -14.75 -4.59 17.43
C LEU A 322 -14.43 -4.36 18.92
N ASN A 323 -15.05 -3.37 19.56
CA ASN A 323 -14.88 -3.12 20.99
C ASN A 323 -15.43 -4.26 21.85
N LEU A 324 -16.57 -4.85 21.49
CA LEU A 324 -17.08 -6.05 22.15
C LEU A 324 -16.13 -7.23 21.99
N LEU A 325 -15.57 -7.43 20.78
CA LEU A 325 -14.57 -8.46 20.53
C LEU A 325 -13.27 -8.23 21.33
N ARG A 326 -12.82 -6.98 21.46
CA ARG A 326 -11.69 -6.63 22.34
C ARG A 326 -11.97 -6.99 23.79
N GLN A 327 -13.16 -6.66 24.29
CA GLN A 327 -13.55 -6.96 25.68
C GLN A 327 -13.59 -8.46 25.95
N ASP A 328 -14.12 -9.25 25.01
CA ASP A 328 -14.21 -10.70 25.13
C ASP A 328 -12.83 -11.39 25.09
N LEU A 329 -11.91 -10.89 24.26
CA LEU A 329 -10.52 -11.38 24.19
C LEU A 329 -9.66 -10.92 25.40
N GLY A 330 -10.05 -9.85 26.09
CA GLY A 330 -9.38 -9.36 27.30
C GLY A 330 -7.88 -9.07 27.09
N LYS A 331 -7.01 -9.70 27.88
CA LYS A 331 -5.55 -9.50 27.76
C LYS A 331 -4.98 -9.89 26.40
N LEU A 332 -5.62 -10.84 25.72
CA LEU A 332 -5.16 -11.32 24.41
C LEU A 332 -5.33 -10.25 23.32
N SER A 333 -6.30 -9.33 23.47
CA SER A 333 -6.46 -8.22 22.53
C SER A 333 -5.32 -7.21 22.65
N ALA A 334 -4.81 -6.97 23.86
CA ALA A 334 -3.72 -6.01 24.10
C ALA A 334 -2.38 -6.51 23.55
N GLU A 335 -2.13 -7.82 23.60
CA GLU A 335 -0.90 -8.43 23.07
C GLU A 335 -0.84 -8.45 21.53
N SER A 336 -2.00 -8.34 20.85
CA SER A 336 -2.11 -8.53 19.40
C SER A 336 -3.11 -7.56 18.75
N GLU A 337 -3.16 -6.32 19.24
CA GLU A 337 -4.18 -5.33 18.86
C GLU A 337 -4.21 -5.08 17.35
N PHE A 338 -3.04 -4.89 16.73
CA PHE A 338 -2.92 -4.68 15.29
C PHE A 338 -3.40 -5.89 14.47
N LEU A 339 -3.07 -7.10 14.91
CA LEU A 339 -3.50 -8.33 14.24
C LEU A 339 -5.02 -8.49 14.34
N LEU A 340 -5.61 -8.17 15.50
CA LEU A 340 -7.05 -8.21 15.72
C LEU A 340 -7.80 -7.21 14.83
N GLU A 341 -7.31 -5.97 14.74
CA GLU A 341 -7.91 -4.95 13.86
C GLU A 341 -7.83 -5.37 12.40
N ASN A 342 -6.64 -5.80 11.93
CA ASN A 342 -6.46 -6.25 10.56
C ASN A 342 -7.36 -7.43 10.23
N TYR A 343 -7.46 -8.39 11.15
CA TYR A 343 -8.36 -9.52 11.04
C TYR A 343 -9.81 -9.06 10.88
N PHE A 344 -10.29 -8.22 11.79
CA PHE A 344 -11.67 -7.74 11.79
C PHE A 344 -12.01 -7.00 10.49
N TYR A 345 -11.16 -6.08 10.06
CA TYR A 345 -11.40 -5.31 8.84
C TYR A 345 -11.16 -6.09 7.54
N SER A 346 -10.45 -7.23 7.62
CA SER A 346 -10.28 -8.15 6.48
C SER A 346 -11.54 -8.97 6.17
N LEU A 347 -12.51 -9.06 7.09
CA LEU A 347 -13.75 -9.80 6.89
C LEU A 347 -14.57 -9.20 5.73
N LYS A 348 -14.93 -10.04 4.77
CA LYS A 348 -15.74 -9.73 3.59
C LYS A 348 -16.93 -10.69 3.47
N PRO A 349 -18.13 -10.19 3.10
CA PRO A 349 -18.47 -8.78 2.88
C PRO A 349 -18.44 -7.96 4.19
N GLY A 350 -18.15 -6.66 4.12
CA GLY A 350 -17.88 -5.83 5.33
C GLY A 350 -19.05 -5.73 6.33
N ILE A 351 -20.28 -6.03 5.90
CA ILE A 351 -21.43 -6.13 6.81
C ILE A 351 -21.26 -7.27 7.83
N MET A 352 -20.52 -8.32 7.48
CA MET A 352 -20.30 -9.50 8.33
C MET A 352 -19.54 -9.19 9.62
N GLN A 353 -18.80 -8.08 9.63
CA GLN A 353 -18.14 -7.53 10.82
C GLN A 353 -19.14 -7.21 11.95
N THR A 354 -20.41 -6.97 11.61
CA THR A 354 -21.49 -6.65 12.57
C THR A 354 -22.56 -7.72 12.67
N VAL A 355 -22.57 -8.69 11.75
CA VAL A 355 -23.58 -9.77 11.70
C VAL A 355 -23.15 -10.95 12.55
N HIS A 356 -21.86 -11.29 12.52
CA HIS A 356 -21.34 -12.37 13.36
C HIS A 356 -21.34 -11.95 14.82
N ASP A 357 -21.70 -12.88 15.69
CA ASP A 357 -21.57 -12.67 17.12
C ASP A 357 -20.11 -12.72 17.57
N THR A 358 -19.87 -12.17 18.76
CA THR A 358 -18.52 -12.08 19.32
C THR A 358 -17.91 -13.47 19.54
N ALA A 359 -18.70 -14.46 19.93
CA ALA A 359 -18.23 -15.83 20.17
C ALA A 359 -17.68 -16.49 18.90
N THR A 360 -18.39 -16.36 17.77
CA THR A 360 -17.93 -16.89 16.47
C THR A 360 -16.67 -16.18 15.99
N LEU A 361 -16.64 -14.84 16.10
CA LEU A 361 -15.47 -14.06 15.70
C LEU A 361 -14.24 -14.35 16.57
N ASN A 362 -14.42 -14.55 17.88
CA ASN A 362 -13.37 -14.93 18.81
C ASN A 362 -12.78 -16.28 18.40
N LYS A 363 -13.62 -17.30 18.19
CA LYS A 363 -13.16 -18.63 17.77
C LYS A 363 -12.43 -18.62 16.42
N HIS A 364 -12.94 -17.86 15.46
CA HIS A 364 -12.28 -17.71 14.17
C HIS A 364 -10.93 -16.96 14.30
N TYR A 365 -10.83 -15.96 15.21
CA TYR A 365 -9.56 -15.31 15.52
C TYR A 365 -8.56 -16.23 16.24
N GLU A 366 -9.02 -17.09 17.16
CA GLU A 366 -8.19 -18.12 17.80
C GLU A 366 -7.61 -19.11 16.78
N LEU A 367 -8.41 -19.50 15.78
CA LEU A 367 -7.94 -20.32 14.66
C LEU A 367 -6.84 -19.62 13.88
N LEU A 368 -7.02 -18.32 13.54
CA LEU A 368 -5.98 -17.52 12.89
C LEU A 368 -4.67 -17.54 13.68
N ARG A 369 -4.73 -17.28 14.99
CA ARG A 369 -3.52 -17.29 15.84
C ARG A 369 -2.86 -18.66 15.90
N THR A 370 -3.64 -19.73 15.83
CA THR A 370 -3.14 -21.10 15.85
C THR A 370 -2.39 -21.41 14.56
N VAL A 371 -2.94 -21.05 13.40
CA VAL A 371 -2.27 -21.28 12.11
C VAL A 371 -1.03 -20.41 11.93
N LEU A 372 -1.00 -19.20 12.50
CA LEU A 372 0.16 -18.30 12.45
C LEU A 372 1.32 -18.75 13.36
N LYS A 373 1.08 -19.63 14.34
CA LYS A 373 2.15 -20.21 15.19
C LYS A 373 2.84 -21.42 14.56
N SER A 374 2.30 -21.94 13.47
CA SER A 374 2.81 -23.17 12.86
C SER A 374 4.02 -22.89 11.97
N ASP A 375 5.00 -23.79 12.00
CA ASP A 375 6.23 -23.62 11.23
C ASP A 375 6.03 -24.08 9.77
N LEU A 376 5.82 -23.11 8.88
CA LEU A 376 5.66 -23.33 7.44
C LEU A 376 6.98 -23.75 6.74
N LYS A 377 8.11 -23.87 7.47
CA LYS A 377 9.35 -24.43 6.92
C LYS A 377 9.28 -25.95 6.74
N VAL A 378 8.45 -26.63 7.53
CA VAL A 378 8.30 -28.10 7.50
C VAL A 378 7.18 -28.52 6.56
N GLN A 379 6.10 -27.75 6.47
CA GLN A 379 5.02 -27.94 5.52
C GLN A 379 4.74 -26.63 4.79
N PRO A 380 4.71 -26.60 3.45
CA PRO A 380 4.59 -25.35 2.69
C PRO A 380 3.24 -24.64 2.90
N TYR A 381 2.29 -25.32 3.55
CA TYR A 381 0.99 -24.79 3.92
C TYR A 381 0.40 -25.51 5.12
N GLN A 382 -0.64 -24.92 5.69
CA GLN A 382 -1.49 -25.55 6.69
C GLN A 382 -2.95 -25.20 6.46
N VAL A 383 -3.83 -26.19 6.63
CA VAL A 383 -5.28 -25.97 6.67
C VAL A 383 -5.79 -26.42 8.02
N LEU A 384 -6.48 -25.53 8.74
CA LEU A 384 -7.09 -25.83 10.02
C LEU A 384 -8.55 -25.41 9.97
N GLY A 385 -9.46 -26.31 10.37
CA GLY A 385 -10.86 -25.99 10.43
C GLY A 385 -11.58 -26.66 11.59
N GLU A 386 -12.62 -26.00 12.08
CA GLU A 386 -13.41 -26.39 13.23
C GLU A 386 -14.89 -26.09 12.95
N SER A 387 -15.80 -26.89 13.50
CA SER A 387 -17.24 -26.63 13.41
C SER A 387 -17.75 -26.16 14.77
N ILE A 388 -18.48 -25.04 14.78
CA ILE A 388 -19.04 -24.44 15.99
C ILE A 388 -20.50 -24.13 15.73
N GLU A 389 -21.39 -24.81 16.46
CA GLU A 389 -22.83 -24.72 16.29
C GLU A 389 -23.28 -24.86 14.82
N LYS A 390 -23.63 -23.72 14.20
CA LYS A 390 -24.18 -23.59 12.85
C LYS A 390 -23.13 -23.10 11.85
N PHE A 391 -21.87 -23.03 12.25
CA PHE A 391 -20.79 -22.48 11.46
C PHE A 391 -19.66 -23.51 11.29
N PHE A 392 -19.06 -23.48 10.11
CA PHE A 392 -17.77 -24.11 9.85
C PHE A 392 -16.74 -23.00 9.65
N LEU A 393 -15.71 -23.03 10.48
CA LEU A 393 -14.61 -22.08 10.52
C LEU A 393 -13.38 -22.74 9.91
N CYS A 394 -12.64 -22.04 9.06
CA CYS A 394 -11.42 -22.58 8.48
C CYS A 394 -10.40 -21.49 8.18
N PHE A 395 -9.13 -21.79 8.38
CA PHE A 395 -8.01 -21.01 7.89
C PHE A 395 -7.07 -21.86 7.03
N ILE A 396 -6.52 -21.23 6.01
CA ILE A 396 -5.46 -21.74 5.15
C ILE A 396 -4.28 -20.78 5.28
N THR A 397 -3.09 -21.29 5.55
CA THR A 397 -1.85 -20.49 5.55
C THR A 397 -0.86 -21.05 4.54
N ALA A 398 -0.17 -20.16 3.84
CA ALA A 398 0.90 -20.48 2.90
C ALA A 398 1.91 -19.32 2.81
N GLN A 399 3.10 -19.57 2.27
CA GLN A 399 4.13 -18.52 2.13
C GLN A 399 3.81 -17.51 1.02
N ASP A 400 3.19 -17.95 -0.09
CA ASP A 400 2.87 -17.11 -1.25
C ASP A 400 1.36 -16.84 -1.31
N SER A 401 0.95 -15.59 -1.54
CA SER A 401 -0.45 -15.17 -1.61
C SER A 401 -1.21 -15.65 -2.85
N SER A 402 -0.51 -16.18 -3.85
CA SER A 402 -1.11 -16.61 -5.13
C SER A 402 -2.11 -17.76 -5.00
N PHE A 403 -2.10 -18.53 -3.90
CA PHE A 403 -3.09 -19.61 -3.66
C PHE A 403 -4.52 -19.09 -3.54
N LYS A 404 -4.69 -17.82 -3.15
CA LYS A 404 -5.99 -17.20 -2.90
C LYS A 404 -6.93 -17.34 -4.10
N GLU A 405 -6.43 -17.06 -5.30
CA GLU A 405 -7.24 -17.13 -6.53
C GLU A 405 -7.65 -18.56 -6.84
N SER A 406 -6.71 -19.51 -6.70
CA SER A 406 -6.99 -20.94 -6.92
C SER A 406 -8.06 -21.46 -5.96
N VAL A 407 -8.01 -21.09 -4.68
CA VAL A 407 -9.02 -21.49 -3.69
C VAL A 407 -10.37 -20.86 -3.97
N LEU A 408 -10.42 -19.55 -4.30
CA LEU A 408 -11.68 -18.88 -4.65
C LEU A 408 -12.33 -19.48 -5.90
N ASN A 409 -11.53 -19.79 -6.92
CA ASN A 409 -12.00 -20.43 -8.15
C ASN A 409 -12.54 -21.83 -7.90
N ALA A 410 -11.93 -22.59 -6.98
CA ALA A 410 -12.42 -23.92 -6.61
C ALA A 410 -13.73 -23.87 -5.81
N ILE A 411 -13.94 -22.82 -5.00
CA ILE A 411 -15.18 -22.62 -4.22
C ILE A 411 -16.32 -22.09 -5.09
N ALA A 412 -16.04 -21.25 -6.10
CA ALA A 412 -17.06 -20.57 -6.90
C ALA A 412 -18.17 -21.49 -7.49
N PRO A 413 -17.87 -22.71 -7.99
CA PRO A 413 -18.88 -23.65 -8.47
C PRO A 413 -19.93 -24.08 -7.43
N LEU A 414 -19.61 -23.98 -6.14
CA LEU A 414 -20.53 -24.32 -5.05
C LEU A 414 -21.68 -23.31 -4.93
N LYS A 415 -21.57 -22.13 -5.55
CA LYS A 415 -22.60 -21.07 -5.57
C LYS A 415 -23.15 -20.74 -4.18
N ILE A 416 -22.27 -20.75 -3.18
CA ILE A 416 -22.62 -20.40 -1.81
C ILE A 416 -23.01 -18.93 -1.79
N SER A 417 -24.12 -18.62 -1.13
CA SER A 417 -24.59 -17.26 -1.02
C SER A 417 -23.60 -16.37 -0.25
N THR A 418 -23.49 -15.11 -0.65
CA THR A 418 -22.64 -14.12 0.03
C THR A 418 -23.10 -13.80 1.45
N HIS A 419 -24.33 -14.16 1.82
CA HIS A 419 -24.81 -14.07 3.21
C HIS A 419 -24.43 -15.28 4.09
N ASP A 420 -24.01 -16.39 3.48
CA ASP A 420 -23.62 -17.60 4.20
C ASP A 420 -22.11 -17.80 4.26
N LEU A 421 -21.36 -17.11 3.41
CA LEU A 421 -19.90 -17.19 3.36
C LEU A 421 -19.26 -15.85 3.66
N THR A 422 -18.51 -15.80 4.75
CA THR A 422 -17.57 -14.71 5.04
C THR A 422 -16.16 -15.18 4.76
N THR A 423 -15.37 -14.32 4.14
CA THR A 423 -13.95 -14.57 3.85
C THR A 423 -13.09 -13.53 4.54
N SER A 424 -11.87 -13.91 4.89
CA SER A 424 -10.81 -12.98 5.32
C SER A 424 -9.53 -13.31 4.58
N PHE A 425 -8.71 -12.30 4.30
CA PHE A 425 -7.38 -12.51 3.73
C PHE A 425 -6.41 -11.53 4.37
N LEU A 426 -5.31 -12.06 4.90
CA LEU A 426 -4.27 -11.31 5.60
C LEU A 426 -2.90 -11.72 5.06
N GLU A 427 -2.02 -10.74 4.89
CA GLU A 427 -0.59 -10.95 4.65
C GLU A 427 0.15 -10.44 5.89
N ILE A 428 0.83 -11.35 6.59
CA ILE A 428 1.52 -11.07 7.85
C ILE A 428 2.93 -11.60 7.70
N ASN A 429 3.90 -10.69 7.63
CA ASN A 429 5.29 -11.00 7.30
C ASN A 429 5.37 -11.74 5.96
N ASP A 430 5.99 -12.92 5.93
CA ASP A 430 6.11 -13.79 4.76
C ASP A 430 5.03 -14.90 4.73
N THR A 431 3.89 -14.66 5.37
CA THR A 431 2.80 -15.63 5.44
C THR A 431 1.48 -15.00 5.02
N SER A 432 0.81 -15.67 4.09
CA SER A 432 -0.53 -15.35 3.63
C SER A 432 -1.54 -16.27 4.31
N ALA A 433 -2.56 -15.69 4.93
CA ALA A 433 -3.62 -16.40 5.64
C ALA A 433 -4.99 -16.09 5.04
N MET A 434 -5.72 -17.11 4.63
CA MET A 434 -7.08 -17.00 4.13
C MET A 434 -8.06 -17.70 5.07
N GLY A 435 -9.04 -16.97 5.58
CA GLY A 435 -10.04 -17.47 6.52
C GLY A 435 -11.43 -17.54 5.92
N PHE A 436 -12.26 -18.44 6.46
CA PHE A 436 -13.63 -18.68 6.04
C PHE A 436 -14.53 -18.91 7.25
N ILE A 437 -15.68 -18.24 7.26
CA ILE A 437 -16.81 -18.53 8.14
C ILE A 437 -17.97 -18.92 7.23
N LEU A 438 -18.31 -20.20 7.22
CA LEU A 438 -19.40 -20.76 6.43
C LEU A 438 -20.57 -21.11 7.35
N ARG A 439 -21.73 -20.53 7.10
CA ARG A 439 -22.98 -20.97 7.73
C ARG A 439 -23.39 -22.32 7.18
N VAL A 440 -23.65 -23.27 8.06
CA VAL A 440 -23.96 -24.66 7.75
C VAL A 440 -25.46 -24.87 7.87
N GLU A 441 -26.13 -24.91 6.72
CA GLU A 441 -27.54 -25.33 6.64
C GLU A 441 -27.67 -26.86 6.49
N CYS A 442 -26.71 -27.49 5.81
CA CYS A 442 -26.67 -28.93 5.56
C CYS A 442 -25.23 -29.47 5.74
N PRO A 443 -24.98 -30.56 6.49
CA PRO A 443 -23.64 -31.10 6.69
C PRO A 443 -22.88 -31.43 5.39
N GLU A 444 -23.59 -31.77 4.31
CA GLU A 444 -22.98 -32.06 3.01
C GLU A 444 -22.23 -30.86 2.41
N ILE A 445 -22.70 -29.63 2.66
CA ILE A 445 -22.06 -28.43 2.11
C ILE A 445 -20.64 -28.27 2.68
N VAL A 446 -20.43 -28.65 3.95
CA VAL A 446 -19.13 -28.58 4.61
C VAL A 446 -18.16 -29.55 3.96
N GLN A 447 -18.60 -30.76 3.62
CA GLN A 447 -17.75 -31.75 2.96
C GLN A 447 -17.35 -31.29 1.55
N LYS A 448 -18.31 -30.79 0.77
CA LYS A 448 -18.06 -30.23 -0.57
C LYS A 448 -17.14 -29.02 -0.50
N PHE A 449 -17.33 -28.15 0.49
CA PHE A 449 -16.52 -26.97 0.71
C PHE A 449 -15.07 -27.30 1.09
N ARG A 450 -14.87 -28.23 2.02
CA ARG A 450 -13.53 -28.73 2.39
C ARG A 450 -12.83 -29.37 1.19
N ALA A 451 -13.54 -30.20 0.43
CA ALA A 451 -13.00 -30.83 -0.77
C ALA A 451 -12.59 -29.79 -1.83
N ALA A 452 -13.40 -28.75 -2.03
CA ALA A 452 -13.09 -27.65 -2.95
C ALA A 452 -11.85 -26.87 -2.51
N ILE A 453 -11.74 -26.53 -1.22
CA ILE A 453 -10.55 -25.87 -0.66
C ILE A 453 -9.29 -26.70 -0.92
N LEU A 454 -9.32 -27.99 -0.56
CA LEU A 454 -8.16 -28.88 -0.74
C LEU A 454 -7.81 -29.06 -2.22
N SER A 455 -8.81 -29.17 -3.10
CA SER A 455 -8.61 -29.28 -4.54
C SER A 455 -7.95 -28.04 -5.12
N GLY A 456 -8.45 -26.84 -4.81
CA GLY A 456 -7.88 -25.59 -5.30
C GLY A 456 -6.45 -25.36 -4.79
N PHE A 457 -6.19 -25.80 -3.57
CA PHE A 457 -4.85 -25.72 -2.98
C PHE A 457 -3.88 -26.74 -3.62
N ASN A 458 -4.31 -27.98 -3.85
CA ASN A 458 -3.48 -28.99 -4.52
C ASN A 458 -3.12 -28.58 -5.96
N GLU A 459 -4.07 -28.00 -6.69
CA GLU A 459 -3.83 -27.45 -8.03
C GLU A 459 -2.78 -26.34 -7.99
N TRP A 460 -2.88 -25.44 -7.01
CA TRP A 460 -1.87 -24.41 -6.77
C TRP A 460 -0.50 -25.02 -6.45
N CYS A 461 -0.42 -25.96 -5.51
CA CYS A 461 0.84 -26.62 -5.16
C CYS A 461 1.50 -27.31 -6.36
N HIS A 462 0.73 -28.03 -7.18
CA HIS A 462 1.27 -28.67 -8.37
C HIS A 462 1.86 -27.66 -9.36
N LYS A 463 1.24 -26.49 -9.51
CA LYS A 463 1.72 -25.45 -10.42
C LYS A 463 3.05 -24.82 -10.00
N PHE A 464 3.32 -24.73 -8.70
CA PHE A 464 4.46 -23.97 -8.17
C PHE A 464 5.57 -24.83 -7.56
N TYR A 465 5.26 -26.04 -7.09
CA TYR A 465 6.21 -26.91 -6.36
C TYR A 465 6.45 -28.27 -7.02
N CYS A 466 5.68 -28.67 -8.02
CA CYS A 466 6.05 -29.78 -8.90
C CYS A 466 6.62 -29.21 -10.21
N PRO A 467 7.94 -29.32 -10.45
CA PRO A 467 8.44 -29.18 -11.81
C PRO A 467 7.76 -30.26 -12.66
N LEU A 468 7.20 -29.87 -13.80
CA LEU A 468 6.88 -30.82 -14.86
C LEU A 468 8.13 -31.65 -15.14
N GLU A 469 8.07 -32.96 -14.91
CA GLU A 469 9.10 -33.92 -15.37
C GLU A 469 9.23 -33.90 -16.90
#